data_AF-A0A7S4NJB4-F1
#
_entry.id   AF-A0A7S4NJB4-F1
#
_cell.length_a   1.000
_cell.length_b   1.000
_cell.length_c   1.000
_cell.angle_alpha   90.00
_cell.angle_beta   90.00
_cell.angle_gamma   90.00
#
_symmetry.space_group_name_H-M   'P 1'
#
loop_
_entity.id
_entity.type
_entity.pdbx_description
1 polymer ?
#
loop_
_entity_poly.entity_id
_entity_poly.type
_entity_poly.pdbx_seq_one_letter_code
_entity_poly.pdbx_strand_id
1 'polypeptide(L)'
;MGSRTDLDLQLFLQRDAPRRVYFPRDSSEKTTRHWGQRKLLMCEIKFILDHCNPGIREVLYIGAHLLVIADLFPDLHFTLIDPSPFHSGILAMNARFRVINRLFDESMAEEYKGRTDLLVISDIRSANYRRESTDENELKIHRDMALQ
;
A
#
# COMPACT_ATOMS: atom_id res chain seq x y z
N MET A 1 22.84 21.68 26.19
CA MET A 1 22.48 21.09 24.89
C MET A 1 21.73 19.79 25.17
N GLY A 2 20.39 19.83 25.21
CA GLY A 2 19.57 18.64 25.45
C GLY A 2 19.35 17.90 24.14
N SER A 3 19.80 16.64 24.07
CA SER A 3 19.59 15.75 22.94
C SER A 3 18.10 15.44 22.78
N ARG A 4 17.49 16.05 21.75
CA ARG A 4 16.22 15.58 21.18
C ARG A 4 16.49 14.31 20.37
N THR A 5 16.53 13.16 21.03
CA THR A 5 16.53 11.85 20.38
C THR A 5 15.72 10.94 21.27
N ASP A 6 14.44 10.81 20.90
CA ASP A 6 13.58 9.63 21.03
C ASP A 6 12.13 10.10 20.97
N LEU A 7 11.71 10.46 19.75
CA LEU A 7 10.31 10.23 19.39
C LEU A 7 10.21 8.73 19.20
N ASP A 8 9.93 8.02 20.29
CA ASP A 8 9.61 6.59 20.27
C ASP A 8 8.24 6.46 19.59
N LEU A 9 8.27 6.50 18.26
CA LEU A 9 7.08 6.34 17.43
C LEU A 9 6.67 4.88 17.58
N GLN A 10 5.67 4.63 18.41
CA GLN A 10 5.02 3.33 18.51
C GLN A 10 4.30 3.04 17.18
N LEU A 11 5.00 2.42 16.24
CA LEU A 11 4.51 2.06 14.90
C LEU A 11 3.64 0.79 14.91
N PHE A 12 3.67 0.04 16.01
CA PHE A 12 2.96 -1.24 16.15
C PHE A 12 1.89 -1.14 17.23
N LEU A 13 0.68 -1.60 16.91
CA LEU A 13 -0.40 -1.72 17.88
C LEU A 13 -0.14 -2.93 18.78
N GLN A 14 0.11 -2.69 20.06
CA GLN A 14 0.31 -3.76 21.04
C GLN A 14 -1.04 -4.37 21.49
N ARG A 15 -1.01 -5.61 21.96
CA ARG A 15 -2.22 -6.34 22.38
C ARG A 15 -2.95 -5.68 23.57
N ASP A 16 -2.18 -5.04 24.43
CA ASP A 16 -2.58 -4.30 25.62
C ASP A 16 -2.75 -2.79 25.38
N ALA A 17 -2.66 -2.33 24.13
CA ALA A 17 -2.87 -0.93 23.79
C ALA A 17 -4.22 -0.43 24.31
N PRO A 18 -4.28 0.80 24.85
CA PRO A 18 -5.50 1.34 25.46
C PRO A 18 -6.63 1.40 24.44
N ARG A 19 -7.82 0.94 24.85
CA ARG A 19 -9.02 0.89 24.00
C ARG A 19 -9.97 2.00 24.37
N ARG A 20 -10.60 2.60 23.35
CA ARG A 20 -11.68 3.56 23.51
C ARG A 20 -12.94 2.99 22.88
N VAL A 21 -14.10 3.25 23.48
CA VAL A 21 -15.41 2.93 22.88
C VAL A 21 -15.51 3.65 21.53
N TYR A 22 -15.97 2.93 20.49
CA TYR A 22 -16.15 3.51 19.17
C TYR A 22 -17.26 4.55 19.19
N PHE A 23 -16.95 5.76 18.73
CA PHE A 23 -17.93 6.81 18.49
C PHE A 23 -17.88 7.15 17.00
N PRO A 24 -18.99 6.99 16.26
CA PRO A 24 -19.05 7.45 14.87
C PRO A 24 -18.64 8.92 14.81
N ARG A 25 -17.73 9.26 13.90
CA ARG A 25 -17.39 10.67 13.68
C ARG A 25 -18.58 11.34 13.03
N ASP A 26 -19.29 12.14 13.81
CA ASP A 26 -20.31 13.05 13.32
C ASP A 26 -19.60 14.13 12.48
N SER A 27 -19.74 14.03 11.15
CA SER A 27 -19.45 15.07 10.14
C SER A 27 -18.21 15.96 10.26
N SER A 28 -17.14 15.55 10.96
CA SER A 28 -15.92 16.37 11.08
C SER A 28 -15.33 16.64 9.69
N GLU A 29 -15.30 17.91 9.26
CA GLU A 29 -14.72 18.30 7.98
C GLU A 29 -13.26 17.84 7.91
N LYS A 30 -12.93 17.10 6.84
CA LYS A 30 -11.53 16.78 6.56
C LYS A 30 -10.84 18.08 6.15
N THR A 31 -9.98 18.59 7.00
CA THR A 31 -9.23 19.85 6.79
C THR A 31 -8.27 19.80 5.59
N THR A 32 -8.02 18.63 4.99
CA THR A 32 -7.15 18.48 3.81
C THR A 32 -7.61 17.31 2.93
N ARG A 33 -7.59 17.50 1.60
CA ARG A 33 -8.09 16.52 0.61
C ARG A 33 -7.26 15.22 0.50
N HIS A 34 -5.98 15.24 0.87
CA HIS A 34 -5.02 14.17 0.49
C HIS A 34 -4.45 13.34 1.65
N TRP A 35 -5.01 13.40 2.86
CA TRP A 35 -4.50 12.64 4.01
C TRP A 35 -4.36 11.13 3.75
N GLY A 36 -5.28 10.52 2.99
CA GLY A 36 -5.21 9.10 2.66
C GLY A 36 -3.97 8.75 1.83
N GLN A 37 -3.69 9.54 0.80
CA GLN A 37 -2.53 9.37 -0.09
C GLN A 37 -1.21 9.62 0.64
N ARG A 38 -1.16 10.67 1.48
CA ARG A 38 0.02 10.97 2.31
C ARG A 38 0.29 9.86 3.33
N LYS A 39 -0.76 9.28 3.92
CA LYS A 39 -0.62 8.15 4.85
C LYS A 39 0.04 6.96 4.14
N LEU A 40 -0.48 6.59 2.96
CA LEU A 40 0.01 5.43 2.20
C LEU A 40 1.47 5.63 1.77
N LEU A 41 1.79 6.81 1.21
CA LEU A 41 3.16 7.17 0.84
C LEU A 41 4.16 7.02 2.00
N MET A 42 3.81 7.51 3.19
CA MET A 42 4.70 7.43 4.36
C MET A 42 4.91 5.98 4.82
N CYS A 43 3.86 5.15 4.77
CA CYS A 43 3.93 3.74 5.11
C CYS A 43 4.81 2.96 4.11
N GLU A 44 4.62 3.21 2.81
CA GLU A 44 5.40 2.57 1.73
C GLU A 44 6.89 2.93 1.83
N ILE A 45 7.23 4.21 2.01
CA ILE A 45 8.62 4.66 2.17
C ILE A 45 9.25 3.97 3.37
N LYS A 46 8.56 3.96 4.53
CA LYS A 46 9.08 3.33 5.74
C LYS A 46 9.31 1.83 5.54
N PHE A 47 8.35 1.14 4.92
CA PHE A 47 8.46 -0.28 4.62
C PHE A 47 9.65 -0.59 3.71
N ILE A 48 9.82 0.15 2.62
CA ILE A 48 10.96 -0.05 1.72
C ILE A 48 12.27 0.23 2.46
N LEU A 49 12.36 1.31 3.25
CA LEU A 49 13.57 1.61 4.03
C LEU A 49 13.92 0.52 5.06
N ASP A 50 12.92 -0.10 5.69
CA ASP A 50 13.14 -1.12 6.72
C ASP A 50 13.54 -2.48 6.15
N HIS A 51 13.06 -2.82 4.94
CA HIS A 51 13.15 -4.17 4.39
C HIS A 51 14.00 -4.28 3.12
N CYS A 52 14.30 -3.17 2.44
CA CYS A 52 15.18 -3.18 1.28
C CYS A 52 16.63 -3.48 1.70
N ASN A 53 17.28 -4.34 0.94
CA ASN A 53 18.69 -4.69 1.09
C ASN A 53 19.28 -4.97 -0.31
N PRO A 54 20.61 -5.13 -0.46
CA PRO A 54 21.23 -5.31 -1.80
C PRO A 54 20.73 -6.53 -2.60
N GLY A 55 20.07 -7.49 -1.95
CA GLY A 55 19.44 -8.64 -2.62
C GLY A 55 18.07 -8.32 -3.23
N ILE A 56 17.39 -7.25 -2.78
CA ILE A 56 16.11 -6.82 -3.31
C ILE A 56 16.33 -6.03 -4.60
N ARG A 57 15.58 -6.39 -5.63
CA ARG A 57 15.64 -5.78 -6.97
C ARG A 57 14.32 -5.17 -7.41
N GLU A 58 13.22 -5.63 -6.84
CA GLU A 58 11.88 -5.33 -7.32
C GLU A 58 10.89 -5.04 -6.19
N VAL A 59 9.99 -4.10 -6.42
CA VAL A 59 8.78 -3.88 -5.63
C VAL A 59 7.57 -4.31 -6.46
N LEU A 60 6.87 -5.35 -6.00
CA LEU A 60 5.59 -5.78 -6.53
C LEU A 60 4.48 -5.04 -5.79
N TYR A 61 3.88 -4.05 -6.44
CA TYR A 61 2.83 -3.22 -5.87
C TYR A 61 1.47 -3.54 -6.50
N ILE A 62 0.62 -4.21 -5.72
CA ILE A 62 -0.75 -4.60 -6.05
C ILE A 62 -1.74 -3.58 -5.47
N GLY A 63 -2.68 -3.08 -6.27
CA GLY A 63 -3.54 -1.95 -5.89
C GLY A 63 -2.80 -0.61 -5.95
N ALA A 64 -1.83 -0.50 -6.86
CA ALA A 64 -0.90 0.62 -6.93
C ALA A 64 -1.62 1.91 -7.38
N HIS A 65 -1.61 2.93 -6.51
CA HIS A 65 -2.35 4.17 -6.73
C HIS A 65 -1.48 5.43 -6.69
N LEU A 66 -0.20 5.34 -6.28
CA LEU A 66 0.73 6.47 -6.18
C LEU A 66 2.17 6.03 -6.47
N LEU A 67 2.85 6.74 -7.38
CA LEU A 67 4.20 6.39 -7.83
C LEU A 67 5.32 7.34 -7.41
N VAL A 68 5.01 8.29 -6.51
CA VAL A 68 6.04 9.19 -5.96
C VAL A 68 7.19 8.40 -5.31
N ILE A 69 6.94 7.17 -4.83
CA ILE A 69 7.96 6.31 -4.24
C ILE A 69 9.08 5.92 -5.21
N ALA A 70 8.78 5.79 -6.51
CA ALA A 70 9.75 5.24 -7.45
C ALA A 70 10.87 6.22 -7.80
N ASP A 71 10.61 7.53 -7.66
CA ASP A 71 11.66 8.55 -7.80
C ASP A 71 12.61 8.58 -6.59
N LEU A 72 12.17 8.07 -5.43
CA LEU A 72 12.97 8.01 -4.21
C LEU A 72 13.90 6.78 -4.17
N PHE A 73 13.57 5.73 -4.91
CA PHE A 73 14.33 4.47 -4.94
C PHE A 73 14.73 4.12 -6.39
N PRO A 74 15.67 4.87 -6.99
CA PRO A 74 15.98 4.76 -8.42
C PRO A 74 16.59 3.40 -8.83
N ASP A 75 17.14 2.66 -7.88
CA ASP A 75 17.79 1.36 -8.10
C ASP A 75 16.80 0.18 -8.08
N LEU A 76 15.54 0.42 -7.71
CA LEU A 76 14.50 -0.62 -7.67
C LEU A 76 13.67 -0.61 -8.96
N HIS A 77 13.34 -1.80 -9.44
CA HIS A 77 12.28 -1.99 -10.43
C HIS A 77 10.92 -2.03 -9.74
N PHE A 78 9.89 -1.51 -10.41
CA PHE A 78 8.53 -1.51 -9.88
C PHE A 78 7.60 -2.27 -10.83
N THR A 79 6.96 -3.33 -10.34
CA THR A 79 5.83 -3.95 -11.01
C THR A 79 4.54 -3.46 -10.37
N LEU A 80 3.72 -2.78 -11.17
CA LEU A 80 2.52 -2.07 -10.74
C LEU A 80 1.29 -2.75 -11.30
N ILE A 81 0.39 -3.15 -10.42
CA ILE A 81 -0.78 -3.95 -10.78
C ILE A 81 -2.02 -3.25 -10.25
N ASP A 82 -2.89 -2.82 -11.14
CA ASP A 82 -4.20 -2.27 -10.81
C ASP A 82 -5.14 -2.43 -12.01
N PRO A 83 -6.43 -2.78 -11.82
CA PRO A 83 -7.40 -2.80 -12.92
C PRO A 83 -7.74 -1.41 -13.47
N SER A 84 -7.48 -0.35 -12.71
CA SER A 84 -7.72 1.03 -13.13
C SER A 84 -6.61 1.54 -14.05
N PRO A 85 -6.94 2.37 -15.05
CA PRO A 85 -5.92 2.94 -15.93
C PRO A 85 -4.86 3.74 -15.16
N PHE A 86 -3.59 3.47 -15.44
CA PHE A 86 -2.48 4.26 -14.93
C PHE A 86 -2.35 5.60 -15.67
N HIS A 87 -1.87 6.62 -14.96
CA HIS A 87 -1.61 7.93 -15.55
C HIS A 87 -0.57 7.84 -16.68
N SER A 88 -0.75 8.58 -17.78
CA SER A 88 0.09 8.49 -18.98
C SER A 88 1.59 8.74 -18.72
N GLY A 89 1.92 9.62 -17.78
CA GLY A 89 3.30 9.88 -17.36
C GLY A 89 4.02 8.64 -16.80
N ILE A 90 3.28 7.70 -16.22
CA ILE A 90 3.80 6.42 -15.71
C ILE A 90 4.18 5.51 -16.87
N LEU A 91 3.26 5.40 -17.84
CA LEU A 91 3.43 4.56 -19.02
C LEU A 91 4.63 5.01 -19.87
N ALA A 92 4.98 6.29 -19.81
CA ALA A 92 6.14 6.84 -20.49
C ALA A 92 7.50 6.41 -19.86
N MET A 93 7.54 5.92 -18.63
CA MET A 93 8.77 5.60 -17.88
C MET A 93 9.19 4.11 -18.02
N ASN A 94 9.06 3.55 -19.22
CA ASN A 94 9.07 2.11 -19.50
C ASN A 94 10.26 1.27 -18.98
N ALA A 95 11.44 1.85 -18.72
CA ALA A 95 12.62 1.06 -18.33
C ALA A 95 12.61 0.58 -16.86
N ARG A 96 11.91 1.30 -15.97
CA ARG A 96 11.89 1.00 -14.52
C ARG A 96 10.56 0.43 -14.03
N PHE A 97 9.50 0.57 -14.84
CA PHE A 97 8.16 0.15 -14.48
C PHE A 97 7.66 -0.96 -15.40
N ARG A 98 7.15 -2.03 -14.81
CA ARG A 98 6.26 -2.98 -15.48
C ARG A 98 4.84 -2.65 -15.03
N VAL A 99 4.00 -2.20 -15.95
CA VAL A 99 2.60 -1.86 -15.65
C VAL A 99 1.69 -2.98 -16.14
N ILE A 100 0.84 -3.49 -15.26
CA ILE A 100 -0.10 -4.57 -15.53
C ILE A 100 -1.51 -4.06 -15.18
N ASN A 101 -2.28 -3.71 -16.21
CA ASN A 101 -3.60 -3.13 -16.03
C ASN A 101 -4.71 -4.22 -15.96
N ARG A 102 -4.65 -5.06 -14.93
CA ARG A 102 -5.67 -6.09 -14.63
C ARG A 102 -5.73 -6.38 -13.13
N LEU A 103 -6.73 -7.13 -12.71
CA LEU A 103 -6.79 -7.69 -11.36
C LEU A 103 -5.61 -8.65 -11.12
N PHE A 104 -5.11 -8.65 -9.88
CA PHE A 104 -4.18 -9.68 -9.41
C PHE A 104 -4.95 -10.98 -9.18
N ASP A 105 -4.42 -12.08 -9.72
CA ASP A 105 -5.05 -13.41 -9.65
C ASP A 105 -4.03 -14.49 -9.25
N GLU A 106 -4.52 -15.69 -8.97
CA GLU A 106 -3.69 -16.83 -8.55
C GLU A 106 -2.61 -17.19 -9.58
N SER A 107 -2.89 -17.01 -10.87
CA SER A 107 -1.91 -17.30 -11.92
C SER A 107 -0.70 -16.38 -11.81
N MET A 108 -0.94 -15.11 -11.49
CA MET A 108 0.12 -14.14 -11.27
C MET A 108 0.86 -14.40 -9.96
N ALA A 109 0.17 -14.82 -8.89
CA ALA A 109 0.82 -15.22 -7.64
C ALA A 109 1.83 -16.36 -7.87
N GLU A 110 1.49 -17.34 -8.72
CA GLU A 110 2.40 -18.43 -9.07
C GLU A 110 3.64 -17.94 -9.84
N GLU A 111 3.55 -16.87 -10.65
CA GLU A 111 4.71 -16.25 -11.33
C GLU A 111 5.76 -15.71 -10.34
N TYR A 112 5.33 -15.26 -9.16
CA TYR A 112 6.21 -14.66 -8.14
C TYR A 112 6.62 -15.64 -7.05
N LYS A 113 6.10 -16.87 -7.07
CA LYS A 113 6.35 -17.86 -6.03
C LYS A 113 7.83 -18.26 -5.96
N GLY A 114 8.36 -18.24 -4.75
CA GLY A 114 9.77 -18.60 -4.48
C GLY A 114 10.79 -17.51 -4.82
N ARG A 115 10.36 -16.36 -5.39
CA ARG A 115 11.19 -15.16 -5.48
C ARG A 115 11.56 -14.67 -4.07
N THR A 116 12.80 -14.25 -3.89
CA THR A 116 13.32 -13.73 -2.60
C THR A 116 13.95 -12.34 -2.73
N ASP A 117 14.04 -11.84 -3.95
CA ASP A 117 14.61 -10.55 -4.36
C ASP A 117 13.53 -9.48 -4.60
N LEU A 118 12.34 -9.64 -3.99
CA LEU A 118 11.24 -8.70 -4.12
C LEU A 118 10.61 -8.33 -2.79
N LEU A 119 10.04 -7.12 -2.76
CA LEU A 119 9.14 -6.65 -1.70
C LEU A 119 7.72 -6.61 -2.24
N VAL A 120 6.76 -7.12 -1.49
CA VAL A 120 5.33 -7.07 -1.85
C VAL A 120 4.65 -5.96 -1.07
N ILE A 121 3.91 -5.11 -1.78
CA ILE A 121 3.00 -4.12 -1.22
C ILE A 121 1.61 -4.41 -1.79
N SER A 122 0.62 -4.60 -0.93
CA SER A 122 -0.78 -4.81 -1.32
C SER A 122 -1.67 -3.73 -0.70
N ASP A 123 -2.37 -2.98 -1.54
CA ASP A 123 -3.47 -2.08 -1.15
C ASP A 123 -4.74 -2.39 -1.97
N ILE A 124 -5.06 -3.69 -2.12
CA ILE A 124 -6.30 -4.13 -2.79
C ILE A 124 -7.50 -3.63 -2.00
N ARG A 125 -8.45 -3.00 -2.70
CA ARG A 125 -9.75 -2.60 -2.12
C ARG A 125 -10.87 -2.79 -3.13
N SER A 126 -11.65 -3.85 -2.96
CA SER A 126 -12.86 -4.10 -3.77
C SER A 126 -14.15 -3.62 -3.09
N ALA A 127 -14.11 -3.40 -1.77
CA ALA A 127 -15.25 -2.98 -0.96
C ALA A 127 -15.54 -1.47 -1.05
N ASN A 128 -16.82 -1.10 -1.13
CA ASN A 128 -17.27 0.29 -1.16
C ASN A 128 -18.41 0.55 -0.17
N TYR A 129 -18.02 0.89 1.06
CA TYR A 129 -18.91 1.22 2.18
C TYR A 129 -19.94 2.33 1.91
N ARG A 130 -19.80 3.10 0.81
CA ARG A 130 -20.78 4.14 0.43
C ARG A 130 -21.92 3.62 -0.45
N ARG A 131 -21.73 2.46 -1.07
CA ARG A 131 -22.66 1.90 -2.07
C ARG A 131 -23.21 0.53 -1.67
N GLU A 132 -22.56 -0.14 -0.74
CA GLU A 132 -22.83 -1.52 -0.37
C GLU A 132 -23.41 -1.60 1.04
N SER A 133 -24.20 -2.65 1.30
CA SER A 133 -24.62 -2.97 2.67
C SER A 133 -23.41 -3.37 3.54
N THR A 134 -23.57 -3.31 4.87
CA THR A 134 -22.52 -3.71 5.81
C THR A 134 -22.03 -5.13 5.53
N ASP A 135 -22.95 -6.07 5.34
CA ASP A 135 -22.64 -7.49 5.14
C ASP A 135 -21.89 -7.73 3.81
N GLU A 136 -22.30 -7.05 2.73
CA GLU A 136 -21.62 -7.12 1.43
C GLU A 136 -20.21 -6.53 1.51
N ASN A 137 -20.06 -5.41 2.22
CA ASN A 137 -18.78 -4.75 2.41
C ASN A 137 -17.83 -5.62 3.26
N GLU A 138 -18.30 -6.25 4.32
CA GLU A 138 -17.52 -7.19 5.14
C GLU A 138 -17.09 -8.42 4.34
N LEU A 139 -18.00 -9.01 3.56
CA LEU A 139 -17.68 -10.17 2.72
C LEU A 139 -16.57 -9.86 1.71
N LYS A 140 -16.60 -8.67 1.10
CA LYS A 140 -15.55 -8.22 0.19
C LYS A 140 -14.21 -7.99 0.90
N ILE A 141 -14.22 -7.39 2.09
CA ILE A 141 -13.01 -7.25 2.92
C ILE A 141 -12.42 -8.64 3.21
N HIS A 142 -13.23 -9.63 3.58
CA HIS A 142 -12.74 -10.99 3.82
C HIS A 142 -12.10 -11.62 2.58
N ARG A 143 -12.66 -11.40 1.39
CA ARG A 143 -12.07 -11.88 0.13
C ARG A 143 -10.76 -11.17 -0.20
N ASP A 144 -10.73 -9.84 -0.04
CA ASP A 144 -9.52 -9.04 -0.25
C ASP A 144 -8.38 -9.47 0.69
N MET A 145 -8.71 -9.85 1.94
CA MET A 145 -7.73 -10.35 2.92
C MET A 145 -7.27 -11.78 2.62
N ALA A 146 -8.11 -12.63 2.03
CA ALA A 146 -7.74 -13.99 1.66
C ALA A 146 -6.81 -14.05 0.43
N LEU A 147 -6.83 -13.01 -0.41
CA LEU A 147 -5.95 -12.85 -1.58
C LEU A 147 -4.55 -12.31 -1.21
N GLN A 148 -4.37 -11.78 0.00
CA GLN A 148 -3.11 -11.22 0.50
C GLN A 148 -2.28 -12.28 1.22
#